data_AF-A0A7W3MSS3-F1
#
_entry.id   AF-A0A7W3MSS3-F1
#
_cell.length_a   1.000
_cell.length_b   1.000
_cell.length_c   1.000
_cell.angle_alpha   90.00
_cell.angle_beta   90.00
_cell.angle_gamma   90.00
#
_symmetry.space_group_name_H-M   'P 1'
#
loop_
_entity.id
_entity.type
_entity.pdbx_description
1 polymer ?
#
loop_
_entity_poly.entity_id
_entity_poly.type
_entity_poly.pdbx_seq_one_letter_code
_entity_poly.pdbx_strand_id
1 'polypeptide(L)' 'MARRRRFDPGHAVAGLFFLAVAAVFWARTTAPEAGPPLAVLAAATLIGLGVVGIVHVASRGRRREP' A
#
# COMPACT_ATOMS: atom_id res chain seq x y z
N MET A 1 9.60 -30.67 6.15
CA MET A 1 10.47 -29.52 5.76
C MET A 1 9.67 -28.23 5.92
N ALA A 2 9.87 -27.47 7.00
CA ALA A 2 9.16 -26.21 7.23
C ALA A 2 9.68 -25.15 6.25
N ARG A 3 8.89 -24.84 5.22
CA ARG A 3 9.21 -23.80 4.23
C ARG A 3 9.19 -22.44 4.95
N ARG A 4 10.36 -21.94 5.37
CA ARG A 4 10.51 -20.58 5.91
C ARG A 4 10.01 -19.59 4.85
N ARG A 5 8.75 -19.15 4.95
CA ARG A 5 8.22 -18.03 4.16
C ARG A 5 9.03 -16.80 4.55
N ARG A 6 9.98 -16.38 3.70
CA ARG A 6 10.65 -15.10 3.84
C ARG A 6 9.57 -14.02 3.73
N PHE A 7 9.37 -13.26 4.81
CA PHE A 7 8.48 -12.12 4.83
C PHE A 7 8.93 -11.12 3.77
N ASP A 8 8.02 -10.72 2.86
CA ASP A 8 8.29 -9.74 1.82
C ASP A 8 7.63 -8.41 2.23
N PRO A 9 8.39 -7.46 2.81
CA PRO A 9 7.83 -6.21 3.29
C PRO A 9 7.19 -5.39 2.16
N GLY A 10 7.64 -5.55 0.91
CA GLY A 10 7.02 -4.91 -0.25
C GLY A 10 5.58 -5.36 -0.47
N HIS A 11 5.31 -6.67 -0.33
CA HIS A 11 3.93 -7.18 -0.46
C HIS A 11 3.04 -6.74 0.70
N ALA A 12 3.58 -6.70 1.92
CA ALA A 12 2.83 -6.24 3.09
C ALA A 12 2.41 -4.76 2.97
N VAL A 13 3.33 -3.89 2.55
CA VAL A 13 3.06 -2.45 2.37
C VAL A 13 2.06 -2.21 1.23
N ALA A 14 2.19 -2.93 0.12
CA ALA A 14 1.20 -2.88 -0.97
C ALA A 14 -0.20 -3.29 -0.48
N GLY A 15 -0.30 -4.40 0.27
CA GLY A 15 -1.56 -4.86 0.83
C GLY A 15 -2.23 -3.84 1.75
N LEU A 16 -1.46 -3.21 2.65
CA LEU A 16 -1.96 -2.14 3.52
C LEU A 16 -2.45 -0.92 2.73
N PHE A 17 -1.73 -0.52 1.68
CA PHE A 17 -2.14 0.58 0.82
C PHE A 17 -3.49 0.28 0.14
N PHE A 18 -3.63 -0.88 -0.49
CA PHE A 18 -4.88 -1.26 -1.14
C PHE A 18 -6.03 -1.43 -0.15
N LEU A 19 -5.76 -1.94 1.06
CA LEU A 19 -6.76 -2.04 2.12
C LEU A 19 -7.27 -0.66 2.56
N ALA A 20 -6.37 0.32 2.72
CA ALA A 20 -6.74 1.68 3.05
C ALA A 20 -7.59 2.33 1.94
N VAL A 21 -7.20 2.14 0.67
CA VAL A 21 -7.98 2.61 -0.49
C VAL A 21 -9.37 1.96 -0.52
N ALA A 22 -9.46 0.65 -0.26
CA ALA A 22 -10.73 -0.06 -0.19
C ALA A 22 -11.62 0.46 0.94
N ALA A 23 -11.05 0.77 2.11
CA ALA A 23 -11.79 1.35 3.23
C ALA A 23 -12.36 2.74 2.89
N VAL A 24 -11.59 3.59 2.21
CA VAL A 24 -12.08 4.89 1.72
C VAL A 24 -13.22 4.71 0.72
N PHE A 25 -13.04 3.78 -0.23
CA PHE A 25 -14.07 3.49 -1.23
C PHE A 25 -15.36 3.03 -0.54
N TRP A 26 -15.27 2.10 0.40
CA TRP A 26 -16.41 1.64 1.19
C TRP A 26 -17.06 2.78 1.99
N ALA A 27 -16.27 3.62 2.68
CA ALA A 27 -16.82 4.75 3.43
C ALA A 27 -17.60 5.73 2.53
N ARG A 28 -17.13 5.97 1.31
CA ARG A 28 -17.83 6.82 0.33
C ARG A 28 -19.09 6.18 -0.24
N THR A 29 -19.16 4.86 -0.33
CA THR A 29 -20.37 4.17 -0.80
C THR A 29 -21.44 4.10 0.28
N THR A 30 -21.07 4.06 1.56
CA THR A 30 -22.04 4.04 2.67
C THR A 30 -22.43 5.43 3.16
N ALA A 31 -21.56 6.43 3.00
CA ALA A 31 -21.82 7.81 3.34
C ALA A 31 -21.21 8.74 2.27
N PRO A 32 -21.99 9.22 1.28
CA PRO A 32 -21.48 9.99 0.15
C PRO A 32 -20.77 11.29 0.53
N GLU A 33 -21.24 11.92 1.62
CA GLU A 33 -20.64 13.13 2.18
C GLU A 33 -19.42 12.83 3.07
N ALA A 34 -19.16 11.57 3.38
CA ALA A 34 -18.04 11.16 4.21
C ALA A 34 -16.78 10.96 3.35
N GLY A 35 -15.69 11.57 3.80
CA GLY A 35 -14.36 11.34 3.26
C GLY A 35 -13.74 12.59 2.61
N PRO A 36 -12.42 12.57 2.45
CA PRO A 36 -11.67 13.75 2.01
C PRO A 36 -11.98 14.12 0.56
N PRO A 37 -11.75 15.39 0.16
CA PRO A 37 -11.88 15.85 -1.21
C PRO A 37 -11.10 14.98 -2.19
N LEU A 38 -11.58 14.88 -3.45
CA LEU A 38 -10.94 14.05 -4.48
C LEU A 38 -9.47 14.42 -4.70
N ALA A 39 -9.12 15.72 -4.62
CA ALA A 39 -7.75 16.19 -4.72
C ALA A 39 -6.83 15.62 -3.62
N VAL A 40 -7.35 15.49 -2.39
CA VAL A 40 -6.62 14.91 -1.26
C VAL A 40 -6.42 13.41 -1.48
N LEU A 41 -7.44 12.71 -1.99
CA LEU A 41 -7.33 11.29 -2.33
C LEU A 41 -6.33 11.01 -3.44
N ALA A 42 -6.32 11.85 -4.48
CA ALA A 42 -5.36 11.74 -5.56
C ALA A 42 -3.92 11.93 -5.04
N ALA A 43 -3.68 12.98 -4.24
CA ALA A 43 -2.38 13.23 -3.63
C ALA A 43 -1.96 12.07 -2.71
N ALA A 44 -2.84 11.61 -1.82
CA ALA A 44 -2.56 10.50 -0.91
C ALA A 44 -2.27 9.19 -1.67
N THR A 45 -2.97 8.94 -2.77
CA THR A 45 -2.77 7.76 -3.63
C THR A 45 -1.40 7.81 -4.30
N LEU A 46 -0.99 8.96 -4.84
CA LEU A 46 0.33 9.14 -5.44
C LEU A 46 1.45 8.97 -4.41
N ILE A 47 1.30 9.56 -3.22
CA ILE A 47 2.25 9.40 -2.12
C ILE A 47 2.35 7.93 -1.72
N GLY A 48 1.20 7.25 -1.53
CA GLY A 48 1.16 5.84 -1.16
C GLY A 48 1.77 4.93 -2.22
N LEU A 49 1.52 5.18 -3.51
CA LEU A 49 2.18 4.46 -4.62
C LEU A 49 3.70 4.67 -4.60
N GLY A 50 4.17 5.89 -4.33
CA GLY A 50 5.59 6.18 -4.15
C GLY A 50 6.21 5.38 -3.01
N VAL A 51 5.56 5.34 -1.84
CA VAL A 51 6.00 4.55 -0.68
C VAL A 51 6.04 3.05 -1.01
N VAL A 52 4.99 2.52 -1.64
CA VAL A 52 4.94 1.11 -2.07
C VAL A 52 6.10 0.79 -3.02
N GLY A 53 6.35 1.65 -4.01
CA GLY A 53 7.45 1.50 -4.94
C GLY A 53 8.82 1.50 -4.27
N ILE A 54 9.07 2.47 -3.38
CA ILE A 54 10.32 2.56 -2.61
C ILE A 54 10.54 1.30 -1.78
N VAL A 55 9.53 0.86 -1.01
CA VAL A 55 9.64 -0.34 -0.19
C VAL A 55 9.86 -1.57 -1.07
N HIS A 56 9.17 -1.67 -2.21
CA HIS A 56 9.35 -2.80 -3.12
C HIS A 56 10.78 -2.87 -3.67
N VAL A 57 11.35 -1.74 -4.09
CA VAL A 57 12.74 -1.64 -4.57
C VAL A 57 13.73 -1.95 -3.45
N ALA A 58 13.57 -1.37 -2.26
CA ALA A 58 14.42 -1.64 -1.10
C ALA A 58 14.36 -3.11 -0.68
N SER A 59 13.18 -3.72 -0.73
CA SER A 59 12.96 -5.14 -0.43
C SER A 59 13.64 -6.06 -1.44
N ARG A 60 13.71 -5.66 -2.71
CA ARG A 60 14.43 -6.38 -3.77
C ARG A 60 15.94 -6.21 -3.66
N GLY A 61 16.43 -5.01 -3.34
CA GLY A 61 17.85 -4.71 -3.17
C GLY A 61 18.48 -5.55 -2.06
N ARG A 62 17.78 -5.73 -0.94
CA ARG A 62 18.23 -6.56 0.21
C ARG A 62 18.34 -8.06 -0.08
N ARG A 63 17.86 -8.53 -1.25
CA ARG A 63 18.05 -9.93 -1.69
C ARG A 63 19.34 -10.11 -2.52
N ARG A 64 20.02 -9.02 -2.89
CA ARG A 64 21.23 -9.02 -3.71
C ARG A 64 22.52 -8.73 -2.95
N GLU A 65 22.47 -8.50 -1.64
CA GLU A 65 23.69 -8.47 -0.82
C GLU A 65 24.23 -9.91 -0.71
N PRO A 66 25.44 -10.20 -1.26
CA PRO A 66 26.08 -11.51 -1.19
C PRO A 66 26.64 -11.83 0.20
#